data_AF-F2TLQ9-F1
#
_entry.id   AF-F2TLQ9-F1
#
_cell.length_a   1.000
_cell.length_b   1.000
_cell.length_c   1.000
_cell.angle_alpha   90.00
_cell.angle_beta   90.00
_cell.angle_gamma   90.00
#
_symmetry.space_group_name_H-M   'P 1'
#
loop_
_entity.id
_entity.type
_entity.pdbx_description
1 polymer ?
#
loop_
_entity_poly.entity_id
_entity_poly.type
_entity_poly.pdbx_seq_one_letter_code
_entity_poly.pdbx_strand_id
1 'polypeptide(L)'
;MVTTIQVLDRPWDHPDSIMLRHAQRSELAVRYNTPDSEYGPKPTKDDVTAFIVAYIDAKPVGCGALRALSNVDDNNNTTVIGDDPQIQTQSQSQPPPPLLPAEAEVKCMFVVPEFRGKRLGIASVILEALHERAQSPEVAEAGV
;
A
#
# COMPACT_ATOMS: atom_id res chain seq x y z
N MET A 1 -0.96 -34.19 -3.57
CA MET A 1 0.19 -33.41 -3.06
C MET A 1 -0.36 -32.11 -2.52
N VAL A 2 0.12 -31.65 -1.36
CA VAL A 2 -0.31 -30.39 -0.74
C VAL A 2 0.62 -29.30 -1.26
N THR A 3 0.07 -28.23 -1.85
CA THR A 3 0.85 -27.05 -2.24
C THR A 3 0.93 -26.12 -1.03
N THR A 4 2.13 -25.95 -0.49
CA THR A 4 2.37 -25.05 0.65
C THR A 4 2.72 -23.66 0.15
N ILE A 5 2.06 -22.65 0.70
CA ILE A 5 2.38 -21.23 0.45
C ILE A 5 3.19 -20.73 1.64
N GLN A 6 4.35 -20.14 1.37
CA GLN A 6 5.14 -19.44 2.37
C GLN A 6 5.05 -17.93 2.13
N VAL A 7 4.82 -17.15 3.17
CA VAL A 7 4.86 -15.67 3.12
C VAL A 7 6.02 -15.18 3.97
N LEU A 8 6.79 -14.23 3.43
CA LEU A 8 7.94 -13.63 4.11
C LEU A 8 7.92 -12.12 3.93
N ASP A 9 8.29 -11.40 4.99
CA ASP A 9 8.69 -9.99 4.89
C ASP A 9 10.00 -9.90 4.10
N ARG A 10 10.06 -8.98 3.14
CA ARG A 10 11.23 -8.72 2.31
C ARG A 10 11.48 -7.22 2.25
N PRO A 11 12.76 -6.80 2.25
CA PRO A 11 13.10 -5.43 1.93
C PRO A 11 12.49 -4.98 0.59
N TRP A 12 12.18 -3.69 0.49
CA TRP A 12 11.69 -3.07 -0.75
C TRP A 12 12.61 -3.36 -1.95
N ASP A 13 13.92 -3.42 -1.72
CA ASP A 13 14.99 -3.62 -2.71
C ASP A 13 15.43 -5.09 -2.85
N HIS A 14 14.76 -6.04 -2.19
CA HIS A 14 15.03 -7.45 -2.41
C HIS A 14 14.78 -7.84 -3.89
N PRO A 15 15.60 -8.72 -4.50
CA PRO A 15 15.44 -9.11 -5.90
C PRO A 15 14.04 -9.59 -6.27
N ASP A 16 13.41 -10.40 -5.41
CA ASP A 16 12.04 -10.88 -5.62
C ASP A 16 10.99 -9.76 -5.52
N SER A 17 11.18 -8.79 -4.61
CA SER A 17 10.32 -7.62 -4.47
C SER A 17 10.37 -6.75 -5.73
N ILE A 18 11.58 -6.50 -6.23
CA ILE A 18 11.82 -5.78 -7.49
C ILE A 18 11.16 -6.52 -8.65
N MET A 19 11.44 -7.82 -8.80
CA MET A 19 10.93 -8.65 -9.88
C MET A 19 9.39 -8.62 -9.96
N LEU A 20 8.70 -8.81 -8.83
CA LEU A 20 7.24 -8.82 -8.79
C LEU A 20 6.63 -7.44 -9.08
N ARG A 21 7.24 -6.34 -8.59
CA ARG A 21 6.80 -4.99 -8.96
C ARG A 21 6.99 -4.71 -10.45
N HIS A 22 8.11 -5.13 -11.03
CA HIS A 22 8.31 -4.99 -12.48
C HIS A 22 7.27 -5.78 -13.26
N ALA A 23 6.99 -7.03 -12.88
CA ALA A 23 5.96 -7.85 -13.50
C ALA A 23 4.57 -7.20 -13.42
N GLN A 24 4.22 -6.64 -12.26
CA GLN A 24 2.99 -5.86 -12.08
C GLN A 24 2.93 -4.66 -13.03
N ARG A 25 3.96 -3.81 -13.05
CA ARG A 25 4.02 -2.62 -13.91
C ARG A 25 3.92 -2.97 -15.39
N SER A 26 4.63 -4.02 -15.83
CA SER A 26 4.55 -4.52 -17.21
C SER A 26 3.12 -4.97 -17.56
N GLU A 27 2.45 -5.67 -16.65
CA GLU A 27 1.07 -6.11 -16.87
C GLU A 27 0.09 -4.93 -16.91
N LEU A 28 0.20 -3.97 -15.99
CA LEU A 28 -0.63 -2.77 -15.96
C LEU A 28 -0.44 -1.94 -17.24
N ALA A 29 0.80 -1.77 -17.70
CA ALA A 29 1.09 -1.04 -18.92
C ALA A 29 0.41 -1.65 -20.15
N VAL A 30 0.40 -2.98 -20.25
CA VAL A 30 -0.32 -3.70 -21.32
C VAL A 30 -1.83 -3.55 -21.17
N ARG A 31 -2.38 -3.73 -19.96
CA ARG A 31 -3.84 -3.70 -19.72
C ARG A 31 -4.45 -2.33 -19.92
N TYR A 32 -3.77 -1.28 -19.46
CA TYR A 32 -4.29 0.08 -19.44
C TYR A 32 -3.68 0.99 -20.50
N ASN A 33 -2.88 0.42 -21.41
CA ASN A 33 -2.23 1.11 -22.54
C ASN A 33 -1.56 2.44 -22.13
N THR A 34 -1.03 2.49 -20.91
CA THR A 34 -0.39 3.65 -20.32
C THR A 34 0.81 3.17 -19.52
N PRO A 35 2.03 3.68 -19.76
CA PRO A 35 3.21 3.26 -19.01
C PRO A 35 3.15 3.59 -17.50
N ASP A 36 2.22 4.46 -17.11
CA ASP A 36 2.15 5.05 -15.78
C ASP A 36 0.72 5.19 -15.25
N SER A 37 -0.03 4.09 -15.24
CA SER A 37 -1.43 4.04 -14.83
C SER A 37 -1.67 4.09 -13.31
N GLU A 38 -0.62 4.18 -12.49
CA GLU A 38 -0.76 4.18 -11.03
C GLU A 38 -1.34 5.54 -10.57
N TYR A 39 -2.53 5.52 -9.97
CA TYR A 39 -3.13 6.71 -9.38
C TYR A 39 -2.40 7.11 -8.10
N GLY A 40 -1.97 8.38 -8.03
CA GLY A 40 -1.29 8.95 -6.87
C GLY A 40 0.24 8.83 -6.90
N PRO A 41 0.94 9.31 -5.86
CA PRO A 41 2.39 9.23 -5.77
C PRO A 41 2.83 7.77 -5.73
N LYS A 42 3.87 7.44 -6.52
CA LYS A 42 4.45 6.10 -6.54
C LYS A 42 5.02 5.74 -5.17
N PRO A 43 4.82 4.50 -4.71
CA PRO A 43 5.49 4.02 -3.52
C PRO A 43 7.00 4.04 -3.72
N THR A 44 7.70 4.42 -2.66
CA THR A 44 9.14 4.52 -2.55
C THR A 44 9.62 3.60 -1.42
N LYS A 45 10.93 3.54 -1.19
CA LYS A 45 11.47 2.82 -0.04
C LYS A 45 11.10 3.49 1.30
N ASP A 46 10.90 4.80 1.28
CA ASP A 46 10.80 5.62 2.49
C ASP A 46 9.38 5.68 3.07
N ASP A 47 8.36 5.41 2.26
CA ASP A 47 6.95 5.43 2.67
C ASP A 47 6.33 4.03 2.78
N VAL A 48 7.02 2.99 2.31
CA VAL A 48 6.62 1.59 2.43
C VAL A 48 7.16 1.00 3.73
N THR A 49 6.26 0.68 4.65
CA THR A 49 6.59 0.18 5.98
C THR A 49 6.67 -1.34 6.06
N ALA A 50 6.11 -2.04 5.09
CA ALA A 50 6.22 -3.48 4.94
C ALA A 50 6.07 -3.92 3.49
N PHE A 51 6.79 -4.97 3.10
CA PHE A 51 6.64 -5.58 1.78
C PHE A 51 6.67 -7.11 1.92
N ILE A 52 5.52 -7.74 1.65
CA ILE A 52 5.32 -9.18 1.81
C ILE A 52 5.44 -9.87 0.46
N VAL A 53 6.15 -10.99 0.42
CA VAL A 53 6.26 -11.87 -0.76
C VAL A 53 5.76 -13.27 -0.42
N ALA A 54 4.88 -13.81 -1.26
CA ALA A 54 4.43 -15.20 -1.21
C ALA A 54 5.27 -16.07 -2.14
N TYR A 55 5.59 -17.29 -1.68
CA TYR A 55 6.38 -18.29 -2.37
C TYR A 55 5.63 -19.62 -2.43
N ILE A 56 5.80 -20.34 -3.54
CA ILE A 56 5.47 -21.76 -3.69
C ILE A 56 6.73 -22.44 -4.21
N ASP A 57 7.19 -23.49 -3.53
CA ASP A 57 8.41 -24.22 -3.91
C ASP A 57 9.61 -23.30 -4.17
N ALA A 58 9.80 -22.31 -3.28
CA ALA A 58 10.80 -21.23 -3.36
C ALA A 58 10.67 -20.27 -4.57
N LYS A 59 9.67 -20.43 -5.44
CA LYS A 59 9.35 -19.47 -6.49
C LYS A 59 8.51 -18.33 -5.91
N PRO A 60 8.90 -17.05 -6.06
CA PRO A 60 8.04 -15.92 -5.72
C PRO A 60 6.83 -15.87 -6.66
N VAL A 61 5.62 -15.86 -6.10
CA VAL A 61 4.35 -15.95 -6.86
C VAL A 61 3.37 -14.80 -6.60
N GLY A 62 3.66 -13.94 -5.64
CA GLY A 62 2.87 -12.73 -5.40
C GLY A 62 3.48 -11.84 -4.34
N CYS A 63 3.06 -10.57 -4.31
CA CYS A 63 3.47 -9.60 -3.31
C CYS A 63 2.35 -8.62 -2.96
N GLY A 64 2.54 -7.91 -1.85
CA GLY A 64 1.79 -6.73 -1.47
C GLY A 64 2.60 -5.90 -0.48
N ALA A 65 2.27 -4.62 -0.35
CA ALA A 65 2.98 -3.67 0.50
C ALA A 65 2.01 -2.88 1.38
N LEU A 66 2.47 -2.48 2.56
CA LEU A 66 1.83 -1.43 3.37
C LEU A 66 2.57 -0.13 3.15
N ARG A 67 1.82 0.95 2.95
CA ARG A 67 2.34 2.32 2.96
C ARG A 67 1.62 3.10 4.05
N ALA A 68 2.38 3.76 4.91
CA ALA A 68 1.79 4.61 5.95
C ALA A 68 1.05 5.79 5.31
N LEU A 69 -0.17 6.05 5.78
CA LEU A 69 -0.89 7.27 5.49
C LEU A 69 -0.61 8.24 6.63
N SER A 70 0.19 9.27 6.36
CA SER A 70 0.22 10.43 7.24
C SER A 70 -1.15 11.12 7.17
N ASN A 71 -1.71 11.51 8.31
CA ASN A 71 -2.88 12.41 8.40
C ASN A 71 -2.49 13.77 7.80
N VAL A 72 -2.46 13.89 6.49
CA VAL A 72 -2.56 15.18 5.84
C VAL A 72 -4.04 15.50 5.91
N ASP A 73 -4.40 16.41 6.81
CA ASP A 73 -5.76 16.89 6.90
C ASP A 73 -6.20 17.36 5.50
N ASP A 74 -7.15 16.66 4.88
CA ASP A 74 -7.83 17.08 3.63
C ASP A 74 -8.76 18.29 3.91
N ASN A 75 -8.28 19.29 4.65
CA ASN A 75 -8.98 20.53 4.96
C ASN A 75 -9.04 21.49 3.76
N ASN A 76 -8.65 21.06 2.56
CA ASN A 76 -8.76 21.89 1.37
C ASN A 76 -10.16 21.77 0.75
N ASN A 77 -11.20 22.05 1.55
CA ASN A 77 -12.48 22.49 1.01
C ASN A 77 -12.28 23.90 0.42
N THR A 78 -11.71 23.98 -0.78
CA THR A 78 -11.90 25.14 -1.64
C THR A 78 -13.35 25.10 -2.10
N THR A 79 -14.27 25.54 -1.24
CA THR A 79 -15.56 26.00 -1.73
C THR A 79 -15.28 27.30 -2.48
N VAL A 80 -15.29 27.24 -3.81
CA VAL A 80 -15.50 28.44 -4.62
C VAL A 80 -16.92 28.95 -4.36
N ILE A 81 -17.12 29.67 -3.25
CA ILE A 81 -18.30 30.52 -3.07
C ILE A 81 -17.99 31.83 -3.78
N GLY A 82 -18.80 32.15 -4.79
CA GLY A 82 -18.73 33.41 -5.50
C GLY A 82 -18.89 34.60 -4.54
N ASP A 83 -18.12 35.65 -4.82
CA ASP A 83 -18.23 37.05 -4.39
C ASP A 83 -19.30 37.41 -3.33
N ASP A 84 -19.14 36.97 -2.07
CA ASP A 84 -19.94 37.48 -0.94
C ASP A 84 -19.01 37.94 0.21
N PRO A 85 -18.89 39.26 0.50
CA PRO A 85 -17.81 39.83 1.30
C PRO A 85 -17.99 39.74 2.83
N GLN A 86 -18.64 38.70 3.38
CA GLN A 86 -18.75 38.55 4.84
C GLN A 86 -18.56 37.11 5.35
N ILE A 87 -17.30 36.67 5.49
CA ILE A 87 -16.96 35.59 6.44
C ILE A 87 -15.77 36.05 7.29
N GLN A 88 -16.06 36.38 8.55
CA GLN A 88 -15.04 36.67 9.56
C GLN A 88 -14.39 35.35 10.01
N THR A 89 -13.08 35.26 9.85
CA THR A 89 -12.26 34.13 10.30
C THR A 89 -12.28 34.04 11.83
N GLN A 90 -13.13 33.18 12.39
CA GLN A 90 -13.01 32.80 13.78
C GLN A 90 -11.92 31.72 13.90
N SER A 91 -10.73 32.14 14.33
CA SER A 91 -9.69 31.25 14.82
C SER A 91 -10.17 30.65 16.15
N GLN A 92 -10.93 29.55 16.08
CA GLN A 92 -11.20 28.71 17.24
C GLN A 92 -10.11 27.64 17.28
N SER A 93 -9.28 27.70 18.32
CA SER A 93 -8.29 26.69 18.66
C SER A 93 -9.00 25.39 19.05
N GLN A 94 -9.32 24.57 18.05
CA GLN A 94 -9.70 23.18 18.27
C GLN A 94 -8.50 22.45 18.90
N PRO A 95 -8.66 21.67 19.98
CA PRO A 95 -7.61 20.76 20.43
C PRO A 95 -7.19 19.85 19.28
N PRO A 96 -5.91 19.45 19.20
CA PRO A 96 -5.45 18.59 18.12
C PRO A 96 -6.36 17.35 18.08
N PRO A 97 -6.83 16.95 16.89
CA PRO A 97 -7.68 15.77 16.78
C PRO A 97 -6.98 14.59 17.46
N PRO A 98 -7.73 13.71 18.15
CA PRO A 98 -7.14 12.51 18.73
C PRO A 98 -6.39 11.78 17.63
N LEU A 99 -5.16 11.32 17.93
CA LEU A 99 -4.35 10.56 17.00
C LEU A 99 -5.20 9.37 16.52
N LEU A 100 -5.65 9.45 15.26
CA LEU A 100 -6.32 8.34 14.61
C LEU A 100 -5.33 7.15 14.63
N PRO A 101 -5.81 5.90 14.74
CA PRO A 101 -4.93 4.75 14.62
C PRO A 101 -4.12 4.88 13.34
N ALA A 102 -2.83 4.55 13.37
CA ALA A 102 -1.97 4.66 12.20
C ALA A 102 -2.63 3.99 10.99
N GLU A 103 -3.06 4.80 10.03
CA GLU A 103 -3.71 4.32 8.82
C GLU A 103 -2.64 3.90 7.82
N ALA A 104 -2.87 2.81 7.12
CA ALA A 104 -1.98 2.34 6.07
C ALA A 104 -2.81 1.90 4.87
N GLU A 105 -2.34 2.23 3.67
CA GLU A 105 -2.91 1.73 2.43
C GLU A 105 -2.17 0.49 1.95
N VAL A 106 -2.91 -0.46 1.36
CA VAL A 106 -2.30 -1.58 0.63
C VAL A 106 -1.87 -1.09 -0.75
N LYS A 107 -0.60 -1.29 -1.07
CA LYS A 107 0.02 -0.96 -2.36
C LYS A 107 0.71 -2.18 -2.97
N CYS A 108 1.14 -2.06 -4.23
CA CYS A 108 1.91 -3.08 -4.95
C CYS A 108 1.33 -4.51 -4.91
N MET A 109 0.00 -4.63 -4.83
CA MET A 109 -0.66 -5.93 -4.75
C MET A 109 -0.64 -6.63 -6.10
N PHE A 110 0.06 -7.77 -6.17
CA PHE A 110 0.22 -8.53 -7.40
C PHE A 110 0.33 -10.01 -7.11
N VAL A 111 -0.30 -10.83 -7.95
CA VAL A 111 -0.12 -12.29 -7.98
C VAL A 111 0.19 -12.66 -9.41
N VAL A 112 1.15 -13.52 -9.69
CA VAL A 112 1.42 -13.92 -11.09
C VAL A 112 0.18 -14.60 -11.69
N PRO A 113 -0.15 -14.39 -12.99
CA PRO A 113 -1.39 -14.86 -13.59
C PRO A 113 -1.68 -16.36 -13.40
N GLU A 114 -0.65 -17.20 -13.47
CA GLU A 114 -0.72 -18.66 -13.31
C GLU A 114 -1.34 -19.10 -11.96
N PHE A 115 -1.22 -18.28 -10.92
CA PHE A 115 -1.62 -18.60 -9.55
C PHE A 115 -2.86 -17.83 -9.08
N ARG A 116 -3.52 -17.06 -9.96
CA ARG A 116 -4.77 -16.36 -9.65
C ARG A 116 -5.98 -17.32 -9.67
N GLY A 117 -7.02 -16.99 -8.90
CA GLY A 117 -8.29 -17.71 -8.91
C GLY A 117 -8.22 -19.16 -8.41
N LYS A 118 -7.14 -19.54 -7.73
CA LYS A 118 -6.99 -20.88 -7.13
C LYS A 118 -7.76 -20.95 -5.82
N ARG A 119 -8.17 -22.18 -5.43
CA ARG A 119 -8.93 -22.44 -4.19
C ARG A 119 -8.21 -21.95 -2.93
N LEU A 120 -6.88 -22.03 -2.91
CA LEU A 120 -6.02 -21.42 -1.88
C LEU A 120 -5.55 -20.06 -2.44
N GLY A 121 -6.17 -18.97 -1.97
CA GLY A 121 -5.98 -17.65 -2.56
C GLY A 121 -4.68 -16.99 -2.12
N ILE A 122 -3.68 -16.91 -3.00
CA ILE A 122 -2.40 -16.23 -2.73
C ILE A 122 -2.61 -14.79 -2.25
N ALA A 123 -3.55 -14.08 -2.89
CA ALA A 123 -3.88 -12.72 -2.50
C ALA A 123 -4.41 -12.63 -1.05
N SER A 124 -5.26 -13.58 -0.66
CA SER A 124 -5.80 -13.63 0.70
C SER A 124 -4.72 -13.89 1.74
N VAL A 125 -3.79 -14.82 1.46
CA VAL A 125 -2.66 -15.12 2.35
C VAL A 125 -1.73 -13.91 2.51
N ILE A 126 -1.47 -13.17 1.42
CA ILE A 126 -0.68 -11.94 1.47
C ILE A 126 -1.41 -10.86 2.28
N LEU A 127 -2.73 -10.68 2.08
CA LEU A 127 -3.52 -9.69 2.81
C LEU A 127 -3.60 -10.00 4.30
N GLU A 128 -3.69 -11.27 4.68
CA GLU A 128 -3.63 -11.70 6.08
C GLU A 128 -2.28 -11.35 6.72
N ALA A 129 -1.16 -11.66 6.04
CA ALA A 129 0.17 -11.29 6.52
C ALA A 129 0.37 -9.76 6.60
N LEU A 130 -0.15 -8.99 5.65
CA LEU A 130 -0.13 -7.53 5.70
C LEU A 130 -0.97 -7.00 6.88
N HIS A 131 -2.13 -7.60 7.14
CA HIS A 131 -2.97 -7.22 8.26
C HIS A 131 -2.29 -7.46 9.61
N GLU A 132 -1.66 -8.63 9.79
CA GLU A 132 -0.86 -8.93 10.98
C GLU A 132 0.29 -7.93 11.17
N ARG A 133 0.95 -7.55 10.06
CA ARG A 133 2.03 -6.56 10.09
C ARG A 133 1.54 -5.15 10.45
N ALA A 134 0.35 -4.77 9.99
CA ALA A 134 -0.27 -3.49 10.33
C ALA A 134 -0.69 -3.39 11.80
N GLN A 135 -1.08 -4.52 12.42
CA GLN A 135 -1.41 -4.56 13.84
C GLN A 135 -0.17 -4.57 14.76
N SER A 136 1.01 -4.86 14.21
CA SER A 136 2.24 -4.96 14.99
C SER A 136 2.79 -3.56 15.29
N PRO A 137 3.13 -3.21 16.55
CA PRO A 137 3.50 -1.84 16.96
C PRO A 137 4.83 -1.31 16.39
N GLU A 138 5.52 -2.07 15.54
CA GLU A 138 6.83 -1.74 14.96
C GLU A 138 6.73 -0.90 13.67
N VAL A 139 5.55 -0.35 13.34
CA VAL A 139 5.34 0.51 12.14
C VAL A 139 5.66 1.98 12.38
N ALA A 140 6.03 2.38 13.61
CA ALA A 140 6.20 3.78 14.00
C ALA A 140 7.65 4.30 13.98
N GLU A 141 8.67 3.44 13.84
CA GLU A 141 10.09 3.79 14.13
C GLU A 141 11.05 3.35 13.01
N ALA A 142 10.68 3.50 11.74
CA ALA A 142 11.58 3.26 10.61
C ALA A 142 11.82 4.56 9.83
N GLY A 143 12.46 5.52 10.49
CA GLY A 143 12.81 6.82 9.91
C GLY A 143 13.75 7.61 10.83
N VAL A 144 14.99 7.15 10.97
CA VAL A 144 16.11 7.91 11.56
C VAL A 144 17.29 7.89 10.59
#